data_AF-A0A929VM54-F1
#
_entry.id   AF-A0A929VM54-F1
#
_cell.length_a   1.000
_cell.length_b   1.000
_cell.length_c   1.000
_cell.angle_alpha   90.00
_cell.angle_beta   90.00
_cell.angle_gamma   90.00
#
_symmetry.space_group_name_H-M   'P 1'
#
loop_
_entity.id
_entity.type
_entity.pdbx_description
1 polymer ?
#
loop_
_entity_poly.entity_id
_entity_poly.type
_entity_poly.pdbx_seq_one_letter_code
_entity_poly.pdbx_strand_id
1 'polypeptide(L)'
;QGILNVGIALGYSVDKMSRQVRDRMDVNFSNAKRLIRTESNYILSEATQRLYENVGLEKYQFLATLDFKTSEICQSLDGKIFNVKDRQIGLNCNPMHPNCRSTTIPYLEEYQDEQDTRIAKDSDGKSYYIPANYDYKKWYEFMCSDDKAKYQLARIKHKNRANDKKRYEKYKEVLGSKAPKTLEEYQNIKYNDDVRYEKLKDNYYIKNAIDKGALGNTINTEKQSPHNIDTKLDGKSFLYGDSKFAQELFDIYAGTGTIEKGKRSGLREICVADRVIGYDEQAKMETNMFKIHHSKNRTHIVPYKKDRE
;
A
#
# COMPACT_ATOMS: atom_id res chain seq x y z
N GLN A 1 6.68 34.48 19.28
CA GLN A 1 6.27 34.67 17.88
C GLN A 1 5.52 33.44 17.36
N GLY A 2 4.56 33.63 16.46
CA GLY A 2 3.79 32.53 15.85
C GLY A 2 4.63 31.71 14.87
N ILE A 3 4.57 30.39 14.98
CA ILE A 3 5.34 29.43 14.15
C ILE A 3 5.12 29.68 12.65
N LEU A 4 3.86 29.96 12.27
CA LEU A 4 3.47 30.14 10.88
C LEU A 4 4.05 31.42 10.27
N ASN A 5 3.97 32.55 10.97
CA ASN A 5 4.47 33.84 10.47
C ASN A 5 6.00 33.82 10.28
N VAL A 6 6.73 33.36 11.30
CA VAL A 6 8.19 33.23 11.23
C VAL A 6 8.57 32.21 10.17
N GLY A 7 7.88 31.08 10.13
CA GLY A 7 8.17 30.02 9.17
C GLY A 7 7.96 30.45 7.72
N ILE A 8 6.86 31.14 7.41
CA ILE A 8 6.61 31.68 6.07
C ILE A 8 7.65 32.75 5.71
N ALA A 9 7.90 33.72 6.60
CA ALA A 9 8.84 34.81 6.35
C ALA A 9 10.28 34.32 6.14
N LEU A 10 10.70 33.26 6.84
CA LEU A 10 12.05 32.69 6.73
C LEU A 10 12.14 31.52 5.74
N GLY A 11 11.07 31.20 5.00
CA GLY A 11 11.08 30.10 4.02
C GLY A 11 11.23 28.70 4.63
N TYR A 12 10.76 28.48 5.87
CA TYR A 12 10.78 27.17 6.48
C TYR A 12 9.87 26.19 5.73
N SER A 13 10.33 24.95 5.59
CA SER A 13 9.50 23.91 5.00
C SER A 13 8.27 23.63 5.86
N VAL A 14 7.20 23.19 5.21
CA VAL A 14 5.99 22.69 5.89
C VAL A 14 6.37 21.65 6.95
N ASP A 15 7.32 20.76 6.66
CA ASP A 15 7.72 19.71 7.58
C ASP A 15 8.43 20.25 8.81
N LYS A 16 9.27 21.29 8.65
CA LYS A 16 9.92 21.97 9.79
C LYS A 16 8.88 22.66 10.68
N MET A 17 7.98 23.46 10.10
CA MET A 17 6.90 24.11 10.85
C MET A 17 5.98 23.09 11.53
N SER A 18 5.70 21.96 10.87
CA SER A 18 4.87 20.88 11.42
C SER A 18 5.50 20.22 12.64
N ARG A 19 6.83 20.03 12.65
CA ARG A 19 7.54 19.53 13.83
C ARG A 19 7.43 20.51 15.00
N GLN A 20 7.60 21.80 14.74
CA GLN A 20 7.45 22.83 15.78
C GLN A 20 6.04 22.84 16.39
N VAL A 21 4.98 22.71 15.56
CA VAL A 21 3.60 22.62 16.07
C VAL A 21 3.37 21.32 16.85
N ARG A 22 3.86 20.19 16.32
CA ARG A 22 3.79 18.88 16.98
C ARG A 22 4.39 18.97 18.39
N ASP A 23 5.59 19.52 18.51
CA ASP A 23 6.34 19.57 19.77
C ASP A 23 5.73 20.56 20.76
N ARG A 24 5.19 21.68 20.28
CA ARG A 24 4.57 22.70 21.13
C ARG A 24 3.19 22.31 21.64
N MET A 25 2.39 21.62 20.82
CA MET A 25 0.99 21.33 21.10
C MET A 25 0.74 19.87 21.51
N ASP A 26 1.79 19.05 21.55
CA ASP A 26 1.73 17.60 21.81
C ASP A 26 0.65 16.87 20.98
N VAL A 27 0.70 17.07 19.67
CA VAL A 27 -0.26 16.45 18.72
C VAL A 27 0.43 15.50 17.75
N ASN A 28 -0.32 14.62 17.10
CA ASN A 28 0.23 13.77 16.05
C ASN A 28 0.79 14.62 14.89
N PHE A 29 1.99 14.25 14.39
CA PHE A 29 2.65 14.93 13.27
C PHE A 29 1.76 15.07 12.01
N SER A 30 0.93 14.06 11.72
CA SER A 30 0.00 14.09 10.58
C SER A 30 -1.05 15.20 10.72
N ASN A 31 -1.56 15.41 11.93
CA ASN A 31 -2.54 16.47 12.22
C ASN A 31 -1.86 17.84 12.17
N ALA A 32 -0.68 17.99 12.77
CA ALA A 32 0.11 19.21 12.68
C ALA A 32 0.44 19.57 11.22
N LYS A 33 0.84 18.58 10.40
CA LYS A 33 1.16 18.77 8.99
C LYS A 33 -0.04 19.14 8.14
N ARG A 34 -1.21 18.55 8.42
CA ARG A 34 -2.48 18.95 7.78
C ARG A 34 -2.78 20.42 8.06
N LEU A 35 -2.70 20.82 9.34
CA LEU A 35 -2.97 22.19 9.77
C LEU A 35 -2.00 23.17 9.10
N ILE A 36 -0.69 22.99 9.31
CA ILE A 36 0.33 23.88 8.74
C ILE A 36 0.17 24.02 7.23
N ARG A 37 -0.01 22.92 6.48
CA ARG A 37 -0.15 22.99 5.03
C ARG A 37 -1.39 23.79 4.61
N THR A 38 -2.53 23.55 5.26
CA THR A 38 -3.77 24.25 4.94
C THR A 38 -3.67 25.75 5.26
N GLU A 39 -3.18 26.10 6.45
CA GLU A 39 -3.04 27.50 6.86
C GLU A 39 -2.00 28.26 6.03
N SER A 40 -0.87 27.63 5.68
CA SER A 40 0.11 28.24 4.77
C SER A 40 -0.49 28.48 3.39
N ASN A 41 -1.29 27.54 2.85
CA ASN A 41 -1.96 27.72 1.57
C ASN A 41 -2.98 28.87 1.63
N TYR A 42 -3.76 28.95 2.72
CA TYR A 42 -4.70 30.06 2.96
C TYR A 42 -4.00 31.41 2.99
N ILE A 43 -2.94 31.58 3.79
CA ILE A 43 -2.20 32.86 3.90
C ILE A 43 -1.62 33.28 2.55
N LEU A 44 -1.03 32.34 1.81
CA LEU A 44 -0.49 32.63 0.47
C LEU A 44 -1.59 33.02 -0.51
N SER A 45 -2.74 32.34 -0.46
CA SER A 45 -3.91 32.69 -1.28
C SER A 45 -4.44 34.08 -0.99
N GLU A 46 -4.53 34.47 0.29
CA GLU A 46 -4.91 35.82 0.69
C GLU A 46 -3.91 36.88 0.21
N ALA A 47 -2.60 36.59 0.30
CA ALA A 47 -1.57 37.47 -0.23
C ALA A 47 -1.66 37.62 -1.76
N THR A 48 -1.88 36.52 -2.48
CA THR A 48 -2.08 36.51 -3.93
C THR A 48 -3.34 37.28 -4.34
N GLN A 49 -4.44 37.16 -3.59
CA GLN A 49 -5.65 37.94 -3.87
C GLN A 49 -5.41 39.44 -3.74
N ARG A 50 -4.74 39.87 -2.66
CA ARG A 50 -4.40 41.29 -2.49
C ARG A 50 -3.51 41.79 -3.62
N LEU A 51 -2.59 40.96 -4.11
CA LEU A 51 -1.79 41.29 -5.28
C LEU A 51 -2.67 41.50 -6.50
N TYR A 52 -3.61 40.59 -6.78
CA TYR A 52 -4.56 40.71 -7.89
C TYR A 52 -5.39 41.99 -7.81
N GLU A 53 -5.92 42.32 -6.64
CA GLU A 53 -6.66 43.57 -6.42
C GLU A 53 -5.78 44.81 -6.63
N ASN A 54 -4.57 44.81 -6.08
CA ASN A 54 -3.65 45.95 -6.16
C ASN A 54 -3.20 46.26 -7.60
N VAL A 55 -3.06 45.24 -8.45
CA VAL A 55 -2.68 45.42 -9.86
C VAL A 55 -3.89 45.56 -10.78
N GLY A 56 -5.12 45.57 -10.24
CA GLY A 56 -6.34 45.70 -11.03
C GLY A 56 -6.64 44.48 -11.91
N LEU A 57 -6.18 43.29 -11.53
CA LEU A 57 -6.46 42.07 -12.28
C LEU A 57 -7.96 41.75 -12.23
N GLU A 58 -8.57 41.50 -13.39
CA GLU A 58 -10.00 41.20 -13.47
C GLU A 58 -10.31 39.72 -13.25
N LYS A 59 -9.48 38.83 -13.81
CA LYS A 59 -9.70 37.38 -13.85
C LYS A 59 -8.47 36.61 -13.40
N TYR A 60 -8.68 35.49 -12.73
CA TYR A 60 -7.64 34.52 -12.39
C TYR A 60 -8.04 33.13 -12.87
N GLN A 61 -7.05 32.26 -13.06
CA GLN A 61 -7.25 30.86 -13.40
C GLN A 61 -6.93 29.97 -12.20
N PHE A 62 -7.76 28.96 -11.95
CA PHE A 62 -7.48 27.95 -10.93
C PHE A 62 -6.52 26.89 -11.49
N LEU A 63 -5.41 26.67 -10.79
CA LEU A 63 -4.31 25.79 -11.23
C LEU A 63 -4.12 24.64 -10.22
N ALA A 64 -4.60 23.45 -10.57
CA ALA A 64 -4.41 22.24 -9.78
C ALA A 64 -3.00 21.65 -9.92
N THR A 65 -2.52 20.97 -8.89
CA THR A 65 -1.31 20.14 -9.06
C THR A 65 -1.65 18.95 -9.96
N LEU A 66 -0.84 18.68 -10.98
CA LEU A 66 -1.02 17.53 -11.86
C LEU A 66 -0.28 16.30 -11.31
N ASP A 67 -0.93 15.53 -10.43
CA ASP A 67 -0.44 14.25 -9.92
C ASP A 67 -1.58 13.37 -9.37
N PHE A 68 -1.33 12.08 -9.16
CA PHE A 68 -2.35 11.12 -8.72
C PHE A 68 -3.01 11.42 -7.35
N LYS A 69 -2.43 12.31 -6.54
CA LYS A 69 -2.92 12.68 -5.20
C LYS A 69 -3.90 13.86 -5.24
N THR A 70 -4.02 14.55 -6.36
CA THR A 70 -4.95 15.68 -6.50
C THR A 70 -6.40 15.19 -6.38
N SER A 71 -7.20 15.95 -5.63
CA SER A 71 -8.60 15.62 -5.34
C SER A 71 -9.48 15.83 -6.57
N GLU A 72 -10.58 15.09 -6.67
CA GLU A 72 -11.56 15.26 -7.76
C GLU A 72 -12.13 16.69 -7.81
N ILE A 73 -12.31 17.33 -6.65
CA ILE A 73 -12.71 18.74 -6.54
C ILE A 73 -11.72 19.64 -7.28
N CYS A 74 -10.43 19.57 -6.93
CA CYS A 74 -9.40 20.39 -7.59
C CYS A 74 -9.22 20.05 -9.07
N GLN A 75 -9.33 18.76 -9.44
CA GLN A 75 -9.27 18.32 -10.83
C GLN A 75 -10.37 18.98 -11.66
N SER A 76 -11.60 19.03 -11.12
CA SER A 76 -12.76 19.63 -11.79
C SER A 76 -12.69 21.15 -11.96
N LEU A 77 -11.80 21.81 -11.21
CA LEU A 77 -11.59 23.26 -11.26
C LEU A 77 -10.36 23.65 -12.06
N ASP A 78 -9.47 22.69 -12.38
CA ASP A 78 -8.23 23.00 -13.09
C ASP A 78 -8.52 23.64 -14.44
N GLY A 79 -7.84 24.76 -14.68
CA GLY A 79 -7.98 25.54 -15.90
C GLY A 79 -9.19 26.48 -15.93
N LYS A 80 -10.13 26.41 -14.97
CA LYS A 80 -11.30 27.31 -14.93
C LYS A 80 -10.89 28.73 -14.56
N ILE A 81 -11.55 29.70 -15.19
CA ILE A 81 -11.31 31.13 -15.03
C ILE A 81 -12.44 31.72 -14.18
N PHE A 82 -12.09 32.59 -13.24
CA PHE A 82 -13.01 33.25 -12.33
C PHE A 82 -12.67 34.73 -12.21
N ASN A 83 -13.66 35.57 -11.89
CA ASN A 83 -13.39 36.98 -11.61
C ASN A 83 -12.75 37.12 -10.23
N VAL A 84 -11.79 38.04 -10.10
CA VAL A 84 -11.11 38.36 -8.84
C VAL A 84 -12.11 38.82 -7.77
N LYS A 85 -13.13 39.58 -8.16
CA LYS A 85 -14.21 40.04 -7.25
C LYS A 85 -15.10 38.92 -6.71
N ASP A 86 -15.19 37.79 -7.42
CA ASP A 86 -16.04 36.65 -7.06
C ASP A 86 -15.25 35.57 -6.31
N ARG A 87 -14.00 35.86 -5.90
CA ARG A 87 -13.14 34.92 -5.20
C ARG A 87 -13.76 34.46 -3.89
N GLN A 88 -13.84 33.14 -3.72
CA GLN A 88 -14.29 32.47 -2.51
C GLN A 88 -13.42 31.25 -2.22
N ILE A 89 -12.71 31.29 -1.09
CA ILE A 89 -11.94 30.16 -0.57
C ILE A 89 -12.85 28.95 -0.39
N GLY A 90 -12.40 27.79 -0.85
CA GLY A 90 -13.18 26.55 -0.71
C GLY A 90 -14.22 26.33 -1.82
N LEU A 91 -14.45 27.32 -2.69
CA LEU A 91 -15.40 27.22 -3.81
C LEU A 91 -14.72 27.36 -5.17
N ASN A 92 -13.99 28.45 -5.38
CA ASN A 92 -13.29 28.75 -6.64
C ASN A 92 -11.84 29.21 -6.40
N CYS A 93 -11.35 29.13 -5.16
CA CYS A 93 -10.00 29.53 -4.78
C CYS A 93 -9.43 28.59 -3.71
N ASN A 94 -8.13 28.32 -3.79
CA ASN A 94 -7.41 27.49 -2.83
C ASN A 94 -7.27 28.18 -1.46
N PRO A 95 -7.29 27.44 -0.34
CA PRO A 95 -7.39 25.98 -0.26
C PRO A 95 -8.83 25.48 -0.41
N MET A 96 -9.02 24.46 -1.25
CA MET A 96 -10.34 23.82 -1.48
C MET A 96 -10.72 22.79 -0.42
N HIS A 97 -9.71 22.21 0.25
CA HIS A 97 -9.87 21.12 1.20
C HIS A 97 -8.60 21.03 2.07
N PRO A 98 -8.62 20.27 3.18
CA PRO A 98 -7.41 19.98 3.93
C PRO A 98 -6.33 19.36 3.05
N ASN A 99 -5.06 19.78 3.22
CA ASN A 99 -3.94 19.41 2.34
C ASN A 99 -4.09 19.83 0.86
N CYS A 100 -4.86 20.86 0.54
CA CYS A 100 -4.89 21.43 -0.81
C CYS A 100 -3.48 21.85 -1.27
N ARG A 101 -3.16 21.56 -2.54
CA ARG A 101 -1.89 21.91 -3.19
C ARG A 101 -2.06 22.71 -4.47
N SER A 102 -3.31 22.94 -4.87
CA SER A 102 -3.65 23.85 -5.95
C SER A 102 -3.35 25.30 -5.56
N THR A 103 -3.22 26.13 -6.58
CA THR A 103 -3.01 27.58 -6.49
C THR A 103 -3.93 28.28 -7.50
N THR A 104 -3.91 29.60 -7.52
CA THR A 104 -4.41 30.41 -8.65
C THR A 104 -3.23 31.08 -9.35
N ILE A 105 -3.44 31.46 -10.60
CA ILE A 105 -2.53 32.28 -11.40
C ILE A 105 -3.31 33.43 -12.07
N PRO A 106 -2.65 34.55 -12.42
CA PRO A 106 -3.28 35.59 -13.23
C PRO A 106 -3.80 35.04 -14.55
N TYR A 107 -4.94 35.53 -15.02
CA TYR A 107 -5.44 35.21 -16.35
C TYR A 107 -5.59 36.50 -17.16
N LEU A 108 -4.82 36.59 -18.24
CA LEU A 108 -4.86 37.69 -19.19
C LEU A 108 -5.10 37.10 -20.59
N GLU A 109 -6.18 37.52 -21.25
CA GLU A 109 -6.60 36.97 -22.56
C GLU A 109 -5.53 37.18 -23.65
N GLU A 110 -4.79 38.28 -23.55
CA GLU A 110 -3.71 38.69 -24.44
C GLU A 110 -2.38 37.95 -24.19
N TYR A 111 -2.21 37.28 -23.05
CA TYR A 111 -1.00 36.54 -22.67
C TYR A 111 -1.29 35.05 -22.51
N GLN A 112 -1.62 34.39 -23.61
CA GLN A 112 -1.77 32.94 -23.69
C GLN A 112 -0.72 32.38 -24.65
N ASP A 113 0.54 32.26 -24.20
CA ASP A 113 1.61 31.69 -25.03
C ASP A 113 1.43 30.17 -25.14
N GLU A 114 1.35 29.67 -26.38
CA GLU A 114 1.26 28.23 -26.66
C GLU A 114 2.54 27.47 -26.29
N GLN A 115 3.66 28.17 -26.10
CA GLN A 115 4.95 27.59 -25.73
C GLN A 115 5.15 27.46 -24.22
N ASP A 116 4.29 28.09 -23.41
CA ASP A 116 4.41 28.01 -21.96
C ASP A 116 4.20 26.58 -21.46
N THR A 117 4.87 26.24 -20.35
CA THR A 117 4.78 24.92 -19.75
C THR A 117 4.41 24.96 -18.28
N ARG A 118 3.77 23.89 -17.80
CA ARG A 118 3.50 23.64 -16.38
C ARG A 118 4.03 22.28 -15.95
N ILE A 119 4.28 22.16 -14.65
CA ILE A 119 4.84 20.94 -14.07
C ILE A 119 3.72 19.92 -13.79
N ALA A 120 3.94 18.69 -14.24
CA ALA A 120 3.23 17.50 -13.83
C ALA A 120 4.15 16.52 -13.11
N LYS A 121 3.57 15.58 -12.35
CA LYS A 121 4.33 14.48 -11.74
C LYS A 121 3.80 13.13 -12.19
N ASP A 122 4.74 12.25 -12.50
CA ASP A 122 4.43 10.86 -12.83
C ASP A 122 4.04 10.04 -11.59
N SER A 123 3.76 8.76 -11.80
CA SER A 123 3.40 7.82 -10.73
C SER A 123 4.49 7.61 -9.69
N ASP A 124 5.76 7.85 -10.05
CA ASP A 124 6.92 7.73 -9.16
C ASP A 124 7.21 9.05 -8.42
N GLY A 125 6.53 10.13 -8.80
CA GLY A 125 6.65 11.46 -8.22
C GLY A 125 7.73 12.33 -8.86
N LYS A 126 8.33 11.88 -9.97
CA LYS A 126 9.28 12.67 -10.75
C LYS A 126 8.52 13.73 -11.55
N SER A 127 9.09 14.92 -11.58
CA SER A 127 8.48 16.07 -12.25
C SER A 127 8.85 16.11 -13.73
N TYR A 128 7.90 16.49 -14.58
CA TYR A 128 8.09 16.72 -16.01
C TYR A 128 7.22 17.89 -16.48
N TYR A 129 7.54 18.44 -17.64
CA TYR A 129 6.86 19.60 -18.20
C TYR A 129 5.83 19.17 -19.25
N ILE A 130 4.69 19.86 -19.26
CA ILE A 130 3.64 19.74 -20.26
C ILE A 130 3.21 21.14 -20.70
N PRO A 131 2.51 21.31 -21.83
CA PRO A 131 1.95 22.61 -22.21
C PRO A 131 1.08 23.23 -21.10
N ALA A 132 1.22 24.54 -20.87
CA ALA A 132 0.54 25.24 -19.79
C ALA A 132 -0.99 25.23 -19.94
N ASN A 133 -1.48 25.18 -21.18
CA ASN A 133 -2.90 25.11 -21.52
C ASN A 133 -3.56 23.74 -21.28
N TYR A 134 -2.81 22.74 -20.80
CA TYR A 134 -3.37 21.46 -20.39
C TYR A 134 -4.01 21.60 -19.02
N ASP A 135 -5.33 21.45 -18.98
CA ASP A 135 -6.05 21.14 -17.75
C ASP A 135 -5.82 19.68 -17.33
N TYR A 136 -6.29 19.33 -16.14
CA TYR A 136 -6.11 18.02 -15.55
C TYR A 136 -6.66 16.89 -16.42
N LYS A 137 -7.82 17.12 -17.07
CA LYS A 137 -8.48 16.12 -17.90
C LYS A 137 -7.65 15.88 -19.16
N LYS A 138 -7.24 16.94 -19.86
CA LYS A 138 -6.37 16.86 -21.05
C LYS A 138 -5.04 16.18 -20.71
N TRP A 139 -4.42 16.56 -19.59
CA TRP A 139 -3.19 15.95 -19.11
C TRP A 139 -3.34 14.44 -18.88
N TYR A 140 -4.43 14.02 -18.22
CA TYR A 140 -4.71 12.60 -18.00
C TYR A 140 -4.98 11.87 -19.33
N GLU A 141 -5.71 12.48 -20.26
CA GLU A 141 -6.04 11.90 -21.56
C GLU A 141 -4.80 11.73 -22.45
N PHE A 142 -3.83 12.65 -22.36
CA PHE A 142 -2.56 12.62 -23.09
C PHE A 142 -1.63 11.47 -22.68
N MET A 143 -1.78 10.91 -21.46
CA MET A 143 -0.97 9.78 -21.01
C MET A 143 -1.20 8.54 -21.89
N CYS A 144 -0.12 7.77 -22.12
CA CYS A 144 -0.21 6.45 -22.75
C CYS A 144 -0.97 5.46 -21.84
N SER A 145 -1.36 4.31 -22.39
CA SER A 145 -2.07 3.25 -21.64
C SER A 145 -1.32 2.80 -20.40
N ASP A 146 0.00 2.63 -20.51
CA ASP A 146 0.84 2.10 -19.44
C ASP A 146 0.97 3.10 -18.29
N ASP A 147 1.13 4.38 -18.61
CA ASP A 147 1.22 5.44 -17.61
C ASP A 147 -0.14 5.68 -16.94
N LYS A 148 -1.26 5.55 -17.67
CA LYS A 148 -2.61 5.54 -17.07
C LYS A 148 -2.75 4.39 -16.08
N ALA A 149 -2.29 3.19 -16.42
CA ALA A 149 -2.35 2.03 -15.51
C ALA A 149 -1.52 2.28 -14.24
N LYS A 150 -0.28 2.77 -14.36
CA LYS A 150 0.57 3.13 -13.21
C LYS A 150 -0.04 4.24 -12.36
N TYR A 151 -0.60 5.27 -13.00
CA TYR A 151 -1.29 6.37 -12.32
C TYR A 151 -2.47 5.85 -11.48
N GLN A 152 -3.33 4.99 -12.05
CA GLN A 152 -4.47 4.44 -11.33
C GLN A 152 -4.03 3.56 -10.15
N LEU A 153 -3.02 2.73 -10.36
CA LEU A 153 -2.41 1.93 -9.31
C LEU A 153 -1.86 2.80 -8.15
N ALA A 154 -1.10 3.85 -8.48
CA ALA A 154 -0.56 4.80 -7.49
C ALA A 154 -1.69 5.52 -6.73
N ARG A 155 -2.75 5.93 -7.43
CA ARG A 155 -3.94 6.55 -6.83
C ARG A 155 -4.65 5.61 -5.86
N ILE A 156 -4.86 4.34 -6.24
CA ILE A 156 -5.48 3.31 -5.38
C ILE A 156 -4.62 3.05 -4.14
N LYS A 157 -3.30 2.89 -4.31
CA LYS A 157 -2.34 2.73 -3.19
C LYS A 157 -2.37 3.95 -2.25
N HIS A 158 -2.46 5.15 -2.78
CA HIS A 158 -2.55 6.37 -1.98
C HIS A 158 -3.86 6.47 -1.21
N LYS A 159 -5.02 6.25 -1.87
CA LYS A 159 -6.35 6.27 -1.22
C LYS A 159 -6.43 5.22 -0.09
N ASN A 160 -5.85 4.03 -0.30
CA ASN A 160 -5.90 2.93 0.67
C ASN A 160 -4.76 2.93 1.71
N ARG A 161 -3.79 3.85 1.62
CA ARG A 161 -2.55 3.82 2.43
C ARG A 161 -2.81 3.67 3.93
N ALA A 162 -3.83 4.34 4.48
CA ALA A 162 -4.16 4.25 5.90
C ALA A 162 -4.68 2.85 6.31
N ASN A 163 -5.58 2.26 5.51
CA ASN A 163 -6.11 0.93 5.77
C ASN A 163 -5.06 -0.15 5.54
N ASP A 164 -4.23 0.02 4.52
CA ASP A 164 -3.12 -0.87 4.23
C ASP A 164 -2.07 -0.83 5.32
N LYS A 165 -1.76 0.35 5.87
CA LYS A 165 -0.88 0.48 7.03
C LYS A 165 -1.37 -0.32 8.23
N LYS A 166 -2.67 -0.19 8.57
CA LYS A 166 -3.27 -0.97 9.67
C LYS A 166 -3.21 -2.48 9.43
N ARG A 167 -3.46 -2.94 8.20
CA ARG A 167 -3.35 -4.37 7.86
C ARG A 167 -1.90 -4.83 7.91
N TYR A 168 -1.00 -4.09 7.30
CA TYR A 168 0.43 -4.35 7.30
C TYR A 168 0.99 -4.51 8.73
N GLU A 169 0.61 -3.62 9.65
CA GLU A 169 1.03 -3.69 11.06
C GLU A 169 0.60 -5.01 11.72
N LYS A 170 -0.63 -5.48 11.48
CA LYS A 170 -1.10 -6.79 11.97
C LYS A 170 -0.32 -7.96 11.37
N TYR A 171 -0.01 -7.89 10.08
CA TYR A 171 0.78 -8.94 9.41
C TYR A 171 2.19 -8.97 9.97
N LYS A 172 2.78 -7.80 10.24
CA LYS A 172 4.11 -7.68 10.85
C LYS A 172 4.15 -8.22 12.27
N GLU A 173 3.13 -7.97 13.06
CA GLU A 173 2.99 -8.50 14.43
C GLU A 173 2.94 -10.03 14.45
N VAL A 174 2.14 -10.64 13.57
CA VAL A 174 1.94 -12.10 13.53
C VAL A 174 3.07 -12.84 12.80
N LEU A 175 3.53 -12.34 11.66
CA LEU A 175 4.50 -13.05 10.80
C LEU A 175 5.96 -12.68 11.11
N GLY A 176 6.20 -11.62 11.89
CA GLY A 176 7.54 -11.17 12.25
C GLY A 176 8.41 -10.92 11.02
N SER A 177 9.56 -11.59 10.94
CA SER A 177 10.51 -11.49 9.82
C SER A 177 9.99 -12.03 8.48
N LYS A 178 8.93 -12.84 8.49
CA LYS A 178 8.28 -13.39 7.28
C LYS A 178 7.23 -12.43 6.69
N ALA A 179 6.89 -11.35 7.38
CA ALA A 179 6.05 -10.28 6.84
C ALA A 179 6.81 -9.45 5.78
N PRO A 180 6.11 -8.69 4.93
CA PRO A 180 6.76 -7.66 4.11
C PRO A 180 7.61 -6.70 4.96
N LYS A 181 8.77 -6.27 4.46
CA LYS A 181 9.69 -5.41 5.21
C LYS A 181 9.16 -4.00 5.38
N THR A 182 8.37 -3.54 4.41
CA THR A 182 7.82 -2.18 4.36
C THR A 182 6.35 -2.16 3.95
N LEU A 183 5.66 -1.04 4.21
CA LEU A 183 4.31 -0.81 3.73
C LEU A 183 4.27 -0.80 2.19
N GLU A 184 5.28 -0.21 1.57
CA GLU A 184 5.45 -0.16 0.12
C GLU A 184 5.53 -1.58 -0.47
N GLU A 185 6.32 -2.47 0.14
CA GLU A 185 6.39 -3.88 -0.26
C GLU A 185 5.04 -4.60 -0.08
N TYR A 186 4.36 -4.39 1.05
CA TYR A 186 3.01 -4.93 1.27
C TYR A 186 2.02 -4.47 0.19
N GLN A 187 2.01 -3.18 -0.16
CA GLN A 187 1.14 -2.65 -1.21
C GLN A 187 1.54 -3.19 -2.59
N ASN A 188 2.83 -3.41 -2.85
CA ASN A 188 3.27 -4.03 -4.10
C ASN A 188 2.77 -5.47 -4.22
N ILE A 189 2.90 -6.28 -3.17
CA ILE A 189 2.34 -7.64 -3.16
C ILE A 189 0.82 -7.59 -3.37
N LYS A 190 0.12 -6.76 -2.57
CA LYS A 190 -1.34 -6.69 -2.59
C LYS A 190 -1.95 -6.29 -3.94
N TYR A 191 -1.33 -5.37 -4.67
CA TYR A 191 -1.92 -4.77 -5.86
C TYR A 191 -1.28 -5.22 -7.18
N ASN A 192 -0.13 -5.89 -7.13
CA ASN A 192 0.58 -6.32 -8.34
C ASN A 192 0.84 -7.85 -8.38
N ASP A 193 0.61 -8.58 -7.28
CA ASP A 193 0.91 -10.02 -7.23
C ASP A 193 -0.16 -10.76 -6.40
N ASP A 194 -1.29 -11.05 -7.06
CA ASP A 194 -2.42 -11.74 -6.45
C ASP A 194 -2.01 -13.09 -5.84
N VAL A 195 -1.10 -13.82 -6.49
CA VAL A 195 -0.61 -15.12 -6.02
C VAL A 195 0.15 -14.98 -4.70
N ARG A 196 1.12 -14.04 -4.63
CA ARG A 196 1.83 -13.77 -3.38
C ARG A 196 0.91 -13.17 -2.33
N TYR A 197 -0.08 -12.38 -2.70
CA TYR A 197 -1.03 -11.81 -1.74
C TYR A 197 -1.95 -12.87 -1.13
N GLU A 198 -2.47 -13.81 -1.93
CA GLU A 198 -3.20 -14.98 -1.42
C GLU A 198 -2.32 -15.79 -0.45
N LYS A 199 -1.09 -16.10 -0.86
CA LYS A 199 -0.13 -16.80 0.02
C LYS A 199 0.13 -16.04 1.33
N LEU A 200 0.29 -14.72 1.26
CA LEU A 200 0.51 -13.89 2.44
C LEU A 200 -0.70 -13.93 3.39
N LYS A 201 -1.93 -13.94 2.86
CA LYS A 201 -3.16 -14.12 3.66
C LYS A 201 -3.21 -15.49 4.32
N ASP A 202 -2.86 -16.54 3.59
CA ASP A 202 -2.83 -17.91 4.11
C ASP A 202 -1.82 -18.04 5.25
N ASN A 203 -0.59 -17.54 5.04
CA ASN A 203 0.45 -17.50 6.06
C ASN A 203 -0.02 -16.80 7.34
N TYR A 204 -0.60 -15.60 7.20
CA TYR A 204 -1.15 -14.84 8.32
C TYR A 204 -2.24 -15.63 9.05
N TYR A 205 -3.17 -16.23 8.32
CA TYR A 205 -4.27 -17.00 8.89
C TYR A 205 -3.76 -18.17 9.74
N ILE A 206 -2.84 -18.98 9.19
CA ILE A 206 -2.27 -20.14 9.89
C ILE A 206 -1.53 -19.71 11.16
N LYS A 207 -0.61 -18.74 11.06
CA LYS A 207 0.16 -18.30 12.24
C LYS A 207 -0.74 -17.71 13.32
N ASN A 208 -1.62 -16.78 12.97
CA ASN A 208 -2.54 -16.20 13.94
C ASN A 208 -3.49 -17.25 14.56
N ALA A 209 -3.87 -18.30 13.83
CA ALA A 209 -4.71 -19.37 14.39
C ALA A 209 -3.92 -20.29 15.35
N ILE A 210 -2.64 -20.54 15.07
CA ILE A 210 -1.74 -21.25 16.00
C ILE A 210 -1.50 -20.41 17.27
N ASP A 211 -1.19 -19.12 17.12
CA ASP A 211 -0.91 -18.21 18.25
C ASP A 211 -2.12 -18.08 19.19
N LYS A 212 -3.34 -18.18 18.65
CA LYS A 212 -4.59 -18.17 19.40
C LYS A 212 -5.01 -19.54 19.94
N GLY A 213 -4.26 -20.59 19.69
CA GLY A 213 -4.57 -21.97 20.10
C GLY A 213 -5.79 -22.58 19.39
N ALA A 214 -6.22 -22.00 18.26
CA ALA A 214 -7.27 -22.58 17.41
C ALA A 214 -6.74 -23.77 16.60
N LEU A 215 -5.46 -23.70 16.20
CA LEU A 215 -4.70 -24.81 15.62
C LEU A 215 -3.62 -25.26 16.60
N GLY A 216 -3.32 -26.56 16.61
CA GLY A 216 -2.26 -27.13 17.43
C GLY A 216 -0.88 -26.74 16.90
N ASN A 217 0.05 -26.53 17.81
CA ASN A 217 1.46 -26.24 17.53
C ASN A 217 2.37 -27.49 17.63
N THR A 218 1.82 -28.64 17.99
CA THR A 218 2.56 -29.87 18.23
C THR A 218 2.05 -30.98 17.31
N ILE A 219 2.98 -31.73 16.72
CA ILE A 219 2.69 -32.90 15.90
C ILE A 219 2.10 -34.02 16.76
N ASN A 220 0.97 -34.56 16.32
CA ASN A 220 0.36 -35.72 16.93
C ASN A 220 1.10 -36.99 16.48
N THR A 221 1.82 -37.62 17.40
CA THR A 221 2.67 -38.78 17.15
C THR A 221 1.91 -39.97 16.58
N GLU A 222 0.70 -40.26 17.09
CA GLU A 222 -0.14 -41.36 16.59
C GLU A 222 -0.59 -41.14 15.14
N LYS A 223 -0.90 -39.90 14.77
CA LYS A 223 -1.28 -39.55 13.39
C LYS A 223 -0.08 -39.43 12.46
N GLN A 224 1.08 -39.08 13.01
CA GLN A 224 2.31 -38.94 12.26
C GLN A 224 2.97 -40.30 11.97
N SER A 225 2.91 -41.26 12.90
CA SER A 225 3.60 -42.55 12.79
C SER A 225 3.35 -43.28 11.44
N PRO A 226 2.12 -43.38 10.89
CA PRO A 226 1.90 -43.99 9.57
C PRO A 226 2.61 -43.31 8.39
N HIS A 227 3.22 -42.15 8.60
CA HIS A 227 3.91 -41.32 7.62
C HIS A 227 5.40 -41.11 7.96
N ASN A 228 5.99 -41.94 8.83
CA ASN A 228 7.43 -41.93 9.14
C ASN A 228 8.09 -43.15 8.49
N ILE A 229 9.34 -43.04 8.04
CA ILE A 229 10.05 -44.10 7.30
C ILE A 229 10.02 -45.45 8.02
N ASP A 230 10.23 -45.47 9.34
CA ASP A 230 10.32 -46.70 10.14
C ASP A 230 8.96 -47.33 10.46
N THR A 231 7.88 -46.54 10.42
CA THR A 231 6.53 -46.98 10.83
C THR A 231 5.48 -46.76 9.75
N LYS A 232 5.91 -46.57 8.49
CA LYS A 232 5.03 -46.31 7.37
C LYS A 232 4.08 -47.48 7.15
N LEU A 233 2.85 -47.16 6.76
CA LEU A 233 1.91 -48.17 6.26
C LEU A 233 2.00 -48.26 4.74
N ASP A 234 1.75 -49.44 4.21
CA ASP A 234 1.77 -49.70 2.77
C ASP A 234 0.85 -48.73 2.01
N GLY A 235 1.36 -48.20 0.90
CA GLY A 235 0.64 -47.24 0.06
C GLY A 235 0.60 -45.80 0.61
N LYS A 236 1.26 -45.49 1.74
CA LYS A 236 1.33 -44.13 2.27
C LYS A 236 2.66 -43.45 2.00
N SER A 237 2.59 -42.18 1.59
CA SER A 237 3.72 -41.26 1.53
C SER A 237 4.34 -41.07 2.93
N PHE A 238 5.67 -41.04 3.02
CA PHE A 238 6.41 -41.09 4.29
C PHE A 238 7.64 -40.17 4.33
N LEU A 239 7.90 -39.57 5.48
CA LEU A 239 9.08 -38.74 5.77
C LEU A 239 10.31 -39.63 5.97
N TYR A 240 11.48 -39.14 5.60
CA TYR A 240 12.78 -39.75 5.91
C TYR A 240 13.23 -39.46 7.36
N GLY A 241 12.28 -39.49 8.30
CA GLY A 241 12.50 -39.23 9.71
C GLY A 241 11.28 -39.62 10.55
N ASP A 242 11.38 -39.34 11.84
CA ASP A 242 10.38 -39.67 12.84
C ASP A 242 9.45 -38.48 13.17
N SER A 243 8.67 -38.61 14.26
CA SER A 243 7.77 -37.54 14.70
C SER A 243 8.51 -36.30 15.20
N LYS A 244 9.77 -36.43 15.65
CA LYS A 244 10.60 -35.28 16.03
C LYS A 244 11.04 -34.52 14.79
N PHE A 245 11.48 -35.24 13.75
CA PHE A 245 11.78 -34.64 12.45
C PHE A 245 10.56 -33.93 11.85
N ALA A 246 9.36 -34.53 11.97
CA ALA A 246 8.12 -33.88 11.57
C ALA A 246 7.85 -32.58 12.37
N GLN A 247 8.13 -32.55 13.67
CA GLN A 247 8.00 -31.34 14.48
C GLN A 247 8.99 -30.25 14.02
N GLU A 248 10.23 -30.60 13.73
CA GLU A 248 11.23 -29.64 13.20
C GLU A 248 10.76 -29.00 11.89
N LEU A 249 10.19 -29.81 10.97
CA LEU A 249 9.57 -29.29 9.75
C LEU A 249 8.39 -28.36 10.05
N PHE A 250 7.53 -28.74 10.99
CA PHE A 250 6.40 -27.91 11.39
C PHE A 250 6.86 -26.55 11.92
N ASP A 251 7.85 -26.52 12.82
CA ASP A 251 8.34 -25.30 13.46
C ASP A 251 8.91 -24.31 12.44
N ILE A 252 9.62 -24.82 11.43
CA ILE A 252 10.22 -24.01 10.36
C ILE A 252 9.15 -23.51 9.37
N TYR A 253 8.27 -24.41 8.92
CA TYR A 253 7.48 -24.20 7.70
C TYR A 253 5.98 -23.93 7.93
N ALA A 254 5.41 -24.20 9.11
CA ALA A 254 4.01 -23.88 9.37
C ALA A 254 3.75 -22.38 9.22
N GLY A 255 2.73 -22.00 8.45
CA GLY A 255 2.41 -20.62 8.10
C GLY A 255 3.37 -19.99 7.07
N THR A 256 3.96 -20.80 6.19
CA THR A 256 4.79 -20.34 5.07
C THR A 256 4.30 -20.81 3.70
N GLY A 257 3.36 -21.76 3.69
CA GLY A 257 2.82 -22.42 2.52
C GLY A 257 1.59 -21.74 1.94
N THR A 258 0.82 -22.49 1.15
CA THR A 258 -0.50 -22.05 0.66
C THR A 258 -1.57 -23.01 1.13
N ILE A 259 -2.74 -22.49 1.48
CA ILE A 259 -3.86 -23.33 1.91
C ILE A 259 -4.49 -24.00 0.70
N GLU A 260 -4.68 -25.32 0.78
CA GLU A 260 -5.40 -26.08 -0.22
C GLU A 260 -6.92 -25.83 -0.07
N LYS A 261 -7.52 -25.20 -1.08
CA LYS A 261 -8.96 -24.85 -1.08
C LYS A 261 -9.77 -26.02 -1.65
N GLY A 262 -10.63 -26.65 -0.82
CA GLY A 262 -11.51 -27.75 -1.25
C GLY A 262 -12.73 -27.92 -0.33
N LYS A 263 -13.92 -28.22 -0.90
CA LYS A 263 -15.21 -28.26 -0.18
C LYS A 263 -15.33 -29.35 0.91
N ARG A 264 -14.46 -30.37 0.89
CA ARG A 264 -14.55 -31.56 1.76
C ARG A 264 -13.25 -31.90 2.49
N SER A 265 -12.25 -31.04 2.40
CA SER A 265 -10.94 -31.28 3.00
C SER A 265 -10.78 -30.43 4.25
N GLY A 266 -10.31 -31.06 5.34
CA GLY A 266 -9.80 -30.32 6.50
C GLY A 266 -8.70 -29.33 6.09
N LEU A 267 -8.35 -28.41 6.99
CA LEU A 267 -7.37 -27.37 6.72
C LEU A 267 -6.00 -27.97 6.41
N ARG A 268 -5.54 -27.83 5.16
CA ARG A 268 -4.25 -28.34 4.69
C ARG A 268 -3.41 -27.21 4.12
N GLU A 269 -2.18 -27.10 4.61
CA GLU A 269 -1.18 -26.16 4.12
C GLU A 269 -0.14 -26.92 3.30
N ILE A 270 0.13 -26.46 2.08
CA ILE A 270 1.17 -27.02 1.21
C ILE A 270 2.45 -26.23 1.41
N CYS A 271 3.49 -26.88 1.94
CA CYS A 271 4.80 -26.31 2.21
C CYS A 271 5.86 -26.90 1.26
N VAL A 272 6.95 -26.16 1.08
CA VAL A 272 8.10 -26.55 0.27
C VAL A 272 9.35 -26.35 1.10
N ALA A 273 10.07 -27.44 1.37
CA ALA A 273 11.36 -27.42 2.05
C ALA A 273 12.51 -27.11 1.08
N ASP A 274 13.62 -26.67 1.65
CA ASP A 274 14.90 -26.44 0.98
C ASP A 274 15.65 -27.73 0.62
N ARG A 275 15.25 -28.87 1.20
CA ARG A 275 15.83 -30.20 0.97
C ARG A 275 14.76 -31.25 0.77
N VAL A 276 15.14 -32.40 0.22
CA VAL A 276 14.29 -33.60 0.19
C VAL A 276 13.95 -34.01 1.63
N ILE A 277 12.66 -34.27 1.89
CA ILE A 277 12.14 -34.59 3.24
C ILE A 277 11.52 -35.97 3.32
N GLY A 278 11.26 -36.61 2.18
CA GLY A 278 10.58 -37.90 2.13
C GLY A 278 10.17 -38.32 0.72
N TYR A 279 9.29 -39.30 0.67
CA TYR A 279 8.83 -39.93 -0.57
C TYR A 279 7.30 -39.81 -0.70
N ASP A 280 6.83 -39.37 -1.87
CA ASP A 280 5.41 -39.40 -2.21
C ASP A 280 5.08 -40.72 -2.92
N GLU A 281 4.36 -41.60 -2.21
CA GLU A 281 3.99 -42.93 -2.71
C GLU A 281 3.03 -42.87 -3.90
N GLN A 282 2.24 -41.80 -4.03
CA GLN A 282 1.30 -41.62 -5.14
C GLN A 282 2.02 -41.20 -6.42
N ALA A 283 3.04 -40.34 -6.30
CA ALA A 283 3.85 -39.89 -7.43
C ALA A 283 5.09 -40.77 -7.67
N LYS A 284 5.33 -41.76 -6.80
CA LYS A 284 6.48 -42.69 -6.86
C LYS A 284 7.84 -41.97 -6.94
N MET A 285 8.00 -40.87 -6.21
CA MET A 285 9.24 -40.10 -6.22
C MET A 285 9.53 -39.39 -4.89
N GLU A 286 10.81 -39.05 -4.73
CA GLU A 286 11.25 -38.18 -3.64
C GLU A 286 10.68 -36.76 -3.78
N THR A 287 10.45 -36.11 -2.63
CA THR A 287 9.87 -34.77 -2.61
C THR A 287 10.44 -33.92 -1.47
N ASN A 288 10.55 -32.63 -1.74
CA ASN A 288 10.75 -31.57 -0.75
C ASN A 288 9.43 -30.90 -0.36
N MET A 289 8.31 -31.26 -1.00
CA MET A 289 7.00 -30.70 -0.72
C MET A 289 6.23 -31.59 0.26
N PHE A 290 5.42 -30.98 1.11
CA PHE A 290 4.61 -31.70 2.07
C PHE A 290 3.34 -30.92 2.42
N LYS A 291 2.34 -31.65 2.91
CA LYS A 291 1.11 -31.09 3.45
C LYS A 291 1.16 -31.13 4.97
N ILE A 292 0.92 -29.99 5.60
CA ILE A 292 0.59 -29.91 7.01
C ILE A 292 -0.93 -30.01 7.12
N HIS A 293 -1.41 -31.08 7.75
CA HIS A 293 -2.82 -31.28 8.06
C HIS A 293 -3.11 -30.62 9.40
N HIS A 294 -3.57 -29.38 9.37
CA HIS A 294 -3.81 -28.58 10.57
C HIS A 294 -5.06 -29.05 11.33
N SER A 295 -4.94 -29.20 12.64
CA SER A 295 -6.02 -29.53 13.55
C SER A 295 -5.69 -28.99 14.95
N LYS A 296 -6.66 -28.93 15.87
CA LYS A 296 -6.37 -28.57 17.26
C LYS A 296 -5.47 -29.62 17.95
N ASN A 297 -5.77 -30.91 17.73
CA ASN A 297 -5.13 -32.02 18.47
C ASN A 297 -4.52 -33.11 17.55
N ARG A 298 -4.73 -33.03 16.24
CA ARG A 298 -4.39 -34.10 15.28
C ARG A 298 -3.48 -33.62 14.15
N THR A 299 -2.68 -32.58 14.40
CA THR A 299 -1.76 -32.03 13.40
C THR A 299 -0.72 -33.08 13.02
N HIS A 300 -0.53 -33.29 11.72
CA HIS A 300 0.47 -34.22 11.17
C HIS A 300 0.90 -33.76 9.77
N ILE A 301 2.01 -34.30 9.29
CA ILE A 301 2.65 -33.97 8.03
C ILE A 301 2.67 -35.20 7.12
N VAL A 302 2.38 -34.96 5.84
CA VAL A 302 2.43 -35.98 4.80
C VAL A 302 3.22 -35.45 3.62
N PRO A 303 4.28 -36.14 3.14
CA PRO A 303 4.95 -35.77 1.90
C PRO A 303 3.99 -35.75 0.73
N TYR A 304 4.22 -34.83 -0.20
CA TYR A 304 3.32 -34.57 -1.30
C TYR A 304 4.09 -34.12 -2.54
N LYS A 305 3.59 -34.43 -3.73
CA LYS A 305 4.04 -33.88 -5.01
C LYS A 305 2.85 -33.33 -5.79
N LYS A 306 3.06 -32.17 -6.43
CA LYS A 306 2.01 -31.49 -7.21
C LYS A 306 1.76 -32.18 -8.55
N ASP A 307 2.82 -32.58 -9.23
CA ASP A 307 2.75 -33.25 -10.53
C ASP A 307 2.67 -34.75 -10.26
N ARG A 308 1.47 -35.29 -10.48
CA ARG A 308 1.19 -36.73 -10.46
C ARG A 308 1.07 -37.15 -11.92
N GLU A 309 1.88 -38.12 -12.34
CA GLU A 309 1.61 -38.84 -13.59
C GLU A 309 0.30 -39.63 -13.50
#